data_AF-A0A8T0DN38-F1
#
_entry.id   AF-A0A8T0DN38-F1
#
_cell.length_a   1.000
_cell.length_b   1.000
_cell.length_c   1.000
_cell.angle_alpha   90.00
_cell.angle_beta   90.00
_cell.angle_gamma   90.00
#
_symmetry.space_group_name_H-M   'P 1'
#
loop_
_entity.id
_entity.type
_entity.pdbx_description
1 polymer ?
#
loop_
_entity_poly.entity_id
_entity_poly.type
_entity_poly.pdbx_seq_one_letter_code
_entity_poly.pdbx_strand_id
1 'polypeptide(L)'
;MSPNKMHRFRSAAPSEEEIYVKMSDIPFDIMRFNISAKSGAERRETRKALLLRMGAVPPKKEYINYKLLLSKRKEQNAKMHQFPKDVVFAAVNKRVPVKKRKRKGRKGKEKNVIREPPRNRSGKSKLRCE
;
A
#
# COMPACT_ATOMS: atom_id res chain seq x y z
N MET A 1 -19.99 52.28 5.35
CA MET A 1 -19.29 51.59 4.24
C MET A 1 -17.81 51.53 4.60
N SER A 2 -17.21 50.34 4.66
CA SER A 2 -15.77 50.18 4.97
C SER A 2 -14.94 50.19 3.69
N PRO A 3 -13.75 50.83 3.67
CA PRO A 3 -12.92 50.87 2.48
C PRO A 3 -12.24 49.53 2.23
N ASN A 4 -12.28 49.13 0.96
CA ASN A 4 -11.78 47.87 0.43
C ASN A 4 -10.24 47.82 0.55
N LYS A 5 -9.69 46.92 1.39
CA LYS A 5 -8.23 46.73 1.51
C LYS A 5 -7.73 45.93 0.30
N MET A 6 -7.26 46.64 -0.72
CA MET A 6 -6.51 46.07 -1.84
C MET A 6 -5.18 45.50 -1.32
N HIS A 7 -5.06 44.18 -1.26
CA HIS A 7 -3.77 43.52 -1.10
C HIS A 7 -2.96 43.67 -2.40
N ARG A 8 -1.99 44.60 -2.40
CA ARG A 8 -0.97 44.68 -3.45
C ARG A 8 -0.05 43.46 -3.31
N PHE A 9 -0.11 42.54 -4.26
CA PHE A 9 0.89 41.50 -4.40
C PHE A 9 2.24 42.15 -4.70
N ARG A 10 3.18 42.03 -3.76
CA ARG A 10 4.59 42.37 -3.99
C ARG A 10 5.17 41.32 -4.94
N SER A 11 5.57 41.72 -6.14
CA SER A 11 6.37 40.90 -7.05
C SER A 11 7.81 40.85 -6.50
N ALA A 12 8.17 39.73 -5.88
CA ALA A 12 9.55 39.43 -5.53
C ALA A 12 10.34 39.08 -6.82
N ALA A 13 11.54 39.63 -6.96
CA ALA A 13 12.45 39.32 -8.05
C ALA A 13 12.88 37.84 -8.02
N PRO A 14 13.19 37.21 -9.17
CA PRO A 14 13.59 35.81 -9.21
C PRO A 14 15.03 35.67 -8.69
N SER A 15 15.19 35.33 -7.41
CA SER A 15 16.42 34.74 -6.91
C SER A 15 16.63 33.37 -7.56
N GLU A 16 17.86 33.07 -7.98
CA GLU A 16 18.28 31.77 -8.48
C GLU A 16 18.19 30.73 -7.35
N GLU A 17 16.99 30.23 -7.10
CA GLU A 17 16.74 29.19 -6.11
C GLU A 17 17.00 27.81 -6.72
N GLU A 18 18.06 27.15 -6.28
CA GLU A 18 18.35 25.76 -6.63
C GLU A 18 17.23 24.84 -6.09
N ILE A 19 16.49 24.20 -7.01
CA ILE A 19 15.41 23.28 -6.65
C ILE A 19 15.95 21.85 -6.54
N TYR A 20 16.04 21.34 -5.32
CA TYR A 20 16.41 19.94 -5.06
C TYR A 20 15.19 19.03 -5.17
N VAL A 21 15.20 18.12 -6.14
CA VAL A 21 14.11 17.14 -6.38
C VAL A 21 14.58 15.72 -6.05
N LYS A 22 13.74 14.97 -5.33
CA LYS A 22 14.00 13.54 -5.06
C LYS A 22 13.66 12.72 -6.30
N MET A 23 14.56 11.82 -6.69
CA MET A 23 14.36 10.94 -7.84
C MET A 23 13.11 10.05 -7.73
N SER A 24 12.67 9.71 -6.51
CA SER A 24 11.44 8.93 -6.26
C SER A 24 10.16 9.67 -6.63
N ASP A 25 10.19 11.00 -6.61
CA ASP A 25 9.01 11.85 -6.69
C ASP A 25 8.73 12.28 -8.14
N ILE A 26 9.79 12.35 -8.96
CA ILE A 26 9.77 12.63 -10.40
C ILE A 26 8.65 11.89 -11.16
N PRO A 27 8.48 10.56 -11.07
CA PRO A 27 7.41 9.87 -11.80
C PRO A 27 6.02 10.37 -11.40
N PHE A 28 5.82 10.71 -10.13
CA PHE A 28 4.54 11.25 -9.66
C PHE A 28 4.31 12.68 -10.12
N ASP A 29 5.37 13.48 -10.21
CA ASP A 29 5.27 14.86 -10.67
C ASP A 29 5.00 14.94 -12.18
N ILE A 30 5.62 14.07 -12.98
CA ILE A 30 5.24 13.90 -14.40
C ILE A 30 3.77 13.51 -14.52
N MET A 31 3.29 12.58 -13.69
CA MET A 31 1.86 12.22 -13.68
C MET A 31 0.96 13.39 -13.27
N ARG A 32 1.35 14.19 -12.27
CA ARG A 32 0.62 15.41 -11.86
C ARG A 32 0.54 16.42 -13.01
N PHE A 33 1.65 16.64 -13.70
CA PHE A 33 1.72 17.53 -14.85
C PHE A 33 0.79 17.06 -15.98
N ASN A 34 0.83 15.78 -16.34
CA ASN A 34 -0.05 15.22 -17.37
C ASN A 34 -1.54 15.32 -17.01
N ILE A 35 -1.89 15.15 -15.73
CA ILE A 35 -3.25 15.34 -15.23
C ILE A 35 -3.66 16.81 -15.29
N SER A 36 -2.73 17.74 -15.08
CA SER A 36 -3.01 19.18 -15.12
C SER A 36 -3.51 19.64 -16.51
N ALA A 37 -3.04 18.99 -17.57
CA ALA A 37 -3.44 19.23 -18.95
C ALA A 37 -4.82 18.64 -19.31
N LYS A 38 -5.35 17.69 -18.52
CA LYS A 38 -6.67 17.08 -18.77
C LYS A 38 -7.78 17.88 -18.09
N SER A 39 -8.99 17.80 -18.62
CA SER A 39 -10.19 18.42 -18.06
C SER A 39 -11.30 17.40 -17.79
N GLY A 40 -12.35 17.82 -17.06
CA GLY A 40 -13.57 17.01 -16.88
C GLY A 40 -13.44 15.79 -15.96
N ALA A 41 -14.24 14.75 -16.27
CA ALA A 41 -14.36 13.53 -15.47
C ALA A 41 -13.07 12.69 -15.48
N GLU A 42 -12.43 12.58 -16.64
CA GLU A 42 -11.17 11.83 -16.82
C GLU A 42 -10.05 12.36 -15.92
N ARG A 43 -9.99 13.69 -15.73
CA ARG A 43 -9.05 14.32 -14.79
C ARG A 43 -9.27 13.83 -13.36
N ARG A 44 -10.53 13.66 -12.94
CA ARG A 44 -10.87 13.23 -11.58
C ARG A 44 -10.47 11.78 -11.36
N GLU A 45 -10.70 10.92 -12.34
CA GLU A 45 -10.37 9.50 -12.28
C GLU A 45 -8.86 9.27 -12.29
N THR A 46 -8.14 9.93 -13.20
CA THR A 46 -6.68 9.86 -13.27
C THR A 46 -6.02 10.41 -11.99
N ARG A 47 -6.57 11.48 -11.41
CA ARG A 47 -6.13 12.01 -10.11
C ARG A 47 -6.37 11.03 -8.97
N LYS A 48 -7.54 10.38 -8.92
CA LYS A 48 -7.82 9.34 -7.93
C LYS A 48 -6.81 8.19 -8.04
N ALA A 49 -6.56 7.71 -9.26
CA ALA A 49 -5.60 6.63 -9.51
C ALA A 49 -4.17 7.01 -9.07
N LEU A 50 -3.73 8.24 -9.35
CA LEU A 50 -2.45 8.75 -8.90
C LEU A 50 -2.34 8.74 -7.36
N LEU A 51 -3.35 9.27 -6.67
CA LEU A 51 -3.36 9.33 -5.21
C LEU A 51 -3.27 7.94 -4.59
N LEU A 52 -3.99 6.96 -5.14
CA LEU A 52 -3.90 5.57 -4.69
C LEU A 52 -2.48 5.00 -4.85
N ARG A 53 -1.78 5.32 -5.96
CA ARG A 53 -0.37 4.90 -6.15
C ARG A 53 0.57 5.55 -5.14
N MET A 54 0.27 6.76 -4.69
CA MET A 54 1.03 7.47 -3.65
C MET A 54 0.72 6.96 -2.23
N GLY A 55 -0.14 5.95 -2.10
CA GLY A 55 -0.50 5.37 -0.80
C GLY A 55 -1.66 6.08 -0.11
N ALA A 56 -2.46 6.88 -0.82
CA ALA A 56 -3.70 7.40 -0.27
C ALA A 56 -4.64 6.25 0.11
N VAL A 57 -5.40 6.44 1.19
CA VAL A 57 -6.38 5.47 1.66
C VAL A 57 -7.46 5.28 0.58
N PRO A 58 -7.78 4.02 0.19
CA PRO A 58 -8.79 3.76 -0.81
C PRO A 58 -10.17 4.25 -0.33
N PRO A 59 -11.03 4.70 -1.26
CA PRO A 59 -12.36 5.16 -0.90
C PRO A 59 -13.16 4.03 -0.24
N LYS A 60 -14.04 4.41 0.69
CA LYS A 60 -14.94 3.46 1.33
C LYS A 60 -15.84 2.80 0.29
N LYS A 61 -15.93 1.47 0.33
CA LYS A 61 -16.83 0.72 -0.53
C LYS A 61 -18.28 1.03 -0.18
N GLU A 62 -19.13 1.06 -1.20
CA GLU A 62 -20.57 1.18 -1.02
C GLU A 62 -21.10 0.03 -0.17
N TYR A 63 -22.17 0.30 0.57
CA TYR A 63 -22.86 -0.75 1.31
C TYR A 63 -23.50 -1.73 0.33
N ILE A 64 -23.24 -3.02 0.54
CA ILE A 64 -23.81 -4.10 -0.27
C ILE A 64 -24.44 -5.11 0.69
N ASN A 65 -25.68 -5.51 0.42
CA ASN A 65 -26.33 -6.59 1.15
C ASN A 65 -25.49 -7.87 1.06
N TYR A 66 -25.28 -8.54 2.19
CA TYR A 66 -24.44 -9.73 2.28
C TYR A 66 -24.81 -10.84 1.29
N LYS A 67 -26.11 -11.07 1.05
CA LYS A 67 -26.57 -12.08 0.08
C LYS A 67 -26.08 -11.77 -1.34
N LEU A 68 -26.12 -10.50 -1.73
CA LEU A 68 -25.64 -10.01 -3.03
C LEU A 68 -24.11 -10.02 -3.13
N LEU A 69 -23.42 -9.76 -2.01
CA LEU A 69 -21.96 -9.83 -1.97
C LEU A 69 -21.47 -11.26 -2.22
N LEU A 70 -22.14 -12.26 -1.62
CA LEU A 70 -21.79 -13.66 -1.83
C LEU A 70 -22.07 -14.14 -3.25
N SER A 71 -23.20 -13.76 -3.86
CA SER A 71 -23.50 -14.16 -5.25
C SER A 71 -22.47 -13.59 -6.22
N LYS A 72 -22.17 -12.28 -6.13
CA LYS A 72 -21.14 -11.62 -6.95
C LYS A 72 -19.77 -12.28 -6.80
N ARG A 73 -19.39 -12.67 -5.58
CA ARG A 73 -18.11 -13.37 -5.33
C ARG A 73 -18.06 -14.74 -6.01
N LYS A 74 -19.16 -15.51 -6.00
CA LYS A 74 -19.25 -16.80 -6.70
C LYS A 74 -19.12 -16.61 -8.21
N GLU A 75 -19.82 -15.64 -8.78
CA GLU A 75 -19.75 -15.32 -10.22
C GLU A 75 -18.34 -14.89 -10.65
N GLN A 76 -17.67 -14.05 -9.85
CA GLN A 76 -16.29 -13.62 -10.13
C GLN A 76 -15.31 -14.80 -10.11
N ASN A 77 -15.42 -15.69 -9.13
CA ASN A 77 -14.59 -16.88 -9.08
C ASN A 77 -14.84 -17.79 -10.29
N ALA A 78 -16.10 -18.01 -10.66
CA ALA A 78 -16.45 -18.80 -11.84
C ALA A 78 -15.83 -18.21 -13.12
N LYS A 79 -15.92 -16.88 -13.31
CA LYS A 79 -15.27 -16.18 -14.44
C LYS A 79 -13.75 -16.31 -14.42
N MET A 80 -13.11 -16.19 -13.26
CA MET A 80 -11.65 -16.37 -13.15
C MET A 80 -11.21 -17.81 -13.47
N HIS A 81 -12.04 -18.81 -13.22
CA HIS A 81 -11.76 -20.20 -13.56
C HIS A 81 -12.03 -20.54 -15.03
N GLN A 82 -12.82 -19.73 -15.74
CA GLN A 82 -13.06 -19.90 -17.17
C GLN A 82 -11.86 -19.51 -18.03
N PHE A 83 -11.07 -18.53 -17.59
CA PHE A 83 -9.84 -18.15 -18.30
C PHE A 83 -8.70 -19.08 -17.87
N PRO A 84 -8.00 -19.75 -18.81
CA PRO A 84 -6.82 -20.52 -18.48
C PRO A 84 -5.79 -19.59 -17.86
N LYS A 85 -5.27 -19.95 -16.69
CA LYS A 85 -4.16 -19.22 -16.07
C LYS A 85 -2.96 -19.39 -16.99
N ASP A 86 -2.44 -18.30 -17.55
CA ASP A 86 -1.22 -18.32 -18.34
C ASP A 86 -0.10 -19.00 -17.55
N VAL A 87 0.17 -20.26 -17.89
CA VAL A 87 1.06 -21.17 -17.15
C VAL A 87 2.52 -20.66 -17.18
N VAL A 88 2.81 -19.73 -18.08
CA VAL A 88 4.13 -19.19 -18.38
C VAL A 88 4.75 -18.44 -17.18
N PHE A 89 3.94 -17.80 -16.33
CA PHE A 89 4.45 -17.03 -15.18
C PHE A 89 4.75 -17.90 -13.94
N ALA A 90 4.16 -19.10 -13.85
CA ALA A 90 4.32 -19.99 -12.70
C ALA A 90 5.67 -20.75 -12.71
N ALA A 91 6.31 -20.89 -13.88
CA ALA A 91 7.53 -21.67 -14.02
C ALA A 91 8.79 -20.98 -13.47
N VAL A 92 8.84 -19.64 -13.47
CA VAL A 92 10.07 -18.87 -13.21
C VAL A 92 10.35 -18.66 -11.71
N ASN A 93 9.35 -18.76 -10.83
CA ASN A 93 9.49 -18.47 -9.40
C ASN A 93 9.46 -19.72 -8.49
N LYS A 94 10.07 -20.84 -8.90
CA LYS A 94 10.34 -21.96 -7.98
C LYS A 94 11.47 -21.57 -7.01
N ARG A 95 11.14 -20.80 -5.97
CA ARG A 95 12.06 -20.54 -4.86
C ARG A 95 12.46 -21.87 -4.23
N VAL A 96 13.76 -22.16 -4.18
CA VAL A 96 14.32 -23.33 -3.50
C VAL A 96 13.79 -23.38 -2.06
N PRO A 97 13.30 -24.53 -1.56
CA PRO A 97 12.78 -24.63 -0.21
C PRO A 97 13.85 -24.19 0.81
N VAL A 98 13.45 -23.28 1.69
CA VAL A 98 14.31 -22.62 2.71
C VAL A 98 15.14 -23.62 3.52
N LYS A 99 14.66 -24.86 3.67
CA LYS A 99 15.31 -25.98 4.38
C LYS A 99 16.68 -26.40 3.79
N LYS A 100 17.02 -26.05 2.55
CA LYS A 100 18.34 -26.37 1.94
C LYS A 100 19.37 -25.24 2.04
N ARG A 101 19.04 -24.08 2.62
CA ARG A 101 20.01 -22.99 2.79
C ARG A 101 20.92 -23.34 3.98
N LYS A 102 22.10 -23.93 3.72
CA LYS A 102 23.17 -24.04 4.71
C LYS A 102 23.49 -22.63 5.22
N ARG A 103 23.15 -22.33 6.47
CA ARG A 103 23.61 -21.11 7.14
C ARG A 103 25.12 -21.24 7.30
N LYS A 104 25.89 -20.41 6.59
CA LYS A 104 27.33 -20.24 6.86
C LYS A 104 27.43 -19.70 8.30
N GLY A 105 27.82 -20.56 9.24
CA GLY A 105 27.91 -20.22 10.65
C GLY A 105 28.92 -19.10 10.85
N ARG A 106 28.47 -17.96 11.41
CA ARG A 106 29.38 -16.98 12.01
C ARG A 106 29.79 -17.54 13.37
N LYS A 107 31.04 -18.01 13.49
CA LYS A 107 31.65 -18.32 14.78
C LYS A 107 31.93 -17.01 15.53
N GLY A 108 31.63 -17.01 16.83
CA GLY A 108 32.29 -16.17 17.82
C GLY A 108 31.58 -14.87 18.19
N LYS A 109 30.86 -14.90 19.33
CA LYS A 109 31.25 -14.18 20.56
C LYS A 109 30.19 -14.46 21.62
N GLU A 110 30.52 -15.37 22.53
CA GLU A 110 29.86 -15.54 23.81
C GLU A 110 29.92 -14.23 24.58
N LYS A 111 28.77 -13.74 25.05
CA LYS A 111 28.67 -12.96 26.29
C LYS A 111 27.43 -13.42 27.04
N ASN A 112 27.69 -14.02 28.19
CA ASN A 112 26.73 -14.43 29.20
C ASN A 112 25.75 -13.31 29.55
N VAL A 113 24.45 -13.55 29.39
CA VAL A 113 23.41 -12.96 30.24
C VAL A 113 22.38 -14.04 30.53
N ILE A 114 22.46 -14.63 31.72
CA ILE A 114 21.40 -15.44 32.31
C ILE A 114 20.31 -14.47 32.76
N ARG A 115 19.14 -14.44 32.09
CA ARG A 115 17.82 -14.14 32.71
C ARG A 115 16.71 -14.92 31.98
N GLU A 116 15.86 -15.51 32.80
CA GLU A 116 14.97 -16.68 32.64
C GLU A 116 13.96 -16.72 31.47
N PRO A 117 13.46 -17.93 31.10
CA PRO A 117 12.43 -18.10 30.08
C PRO A 117 11.02 -17.69 30.57
N PRO A 118 10.14 -17.19 29.68
CA PRO A 118 8.74 -16.93 30.04
C PRO A 118 8.03 -18.25 30.38
N ARG A 119 7.47 -18.33 31.61
CA ARG A 119 6.66 -19.46 32.07
C ARG A 119 5.34 -19.51 31.29
N ASN A 120 5.18 -20.56 30.49
CA ASN A 120 3.89 -20.99 29.96
C ASN A 120 2.95 -21.32 31.12
N ARG A 121 1.87 -20.55 31.30
CA ARG A 121 0.75 -20.97 32.14
C ARG A 121 -0.24 -21.76 31.30
N SER A 122 0.00 -23.07 31.25
CA SER A 122 -1.00 -24.07 30.94
C SER A 122 -2.07 -24.12 32.05
N GLY A 123 -3.35 -24.14 31.66
CA GLY A 123 -4.42 -24.83 32.38
C GLY A 123 -5.03 -24.17 33.63
N LYS A 124 -6.24 -23.62 33.47
CA LYS A 124 -7.34 -23.70 34.45
C LYS A 124 -8.61 -23.95 33.63
N SER A 125 -8.99 -25.22 33.47
CA SER A 125 -9.92 -25.98 34.32
C SER A 125 -11.36 -25.78 33.88
N LYS A 126 -11.94 -26.87 33.34
CA LYS A 126 -13.37 -27.09 33.16
C LYS A 126 -14.14 -26.60 34.38
N LEU A 127 -15.07 -25.68 34.19
CA LEU A 127 -16.24 -25.55 35.06
C LEU A 127 -17.39 -26.27 34.34
N ARG A 128 -17.63 -27.51 34.76
CA ARG A 128 -18.96 -28.10 34.72
C ARG A 128 -19.67 -27.57 35.96
N CYS A 129 -20.75 -26.85 35.77
CA CYS A 129 -21.81 -26.73 36.76
C CYS A 129 -23.07 -27.26 36.08
N GLU A 130 -23.72 -28.12 36.86
CA GLU A 130 -24.93 -28.94 36.71
C GLU A 130 -25.95 -28.53 35.63
#